data_AF-A0AAU6F7Y9-F1
#
_entry.id   AF-A0AAU6F7Y9-F1
#
_cell.length_a   1.000
_cell.length_b   1.000
_cell.length_c   1.000
_cell.angle_alpha   90.00
_cell.angle_beta   90.00
_cell.angle_gamma   90.00
#
_symmetry.space_group_name_H-M   'P 1'
#
loop_
_entity.id
_entity.type
_entity.pdbx_description
1 polymer ?
#
loop_
_entity_poly.entity_id
_entity_poly.type
_entity_poly.pdbx_seq_one_letter_code
_entity_poly.pdbx_strand_id
1 'polypeptide(L)'
;MLRIVFDMADLARVQLSPAGVTLAIEAFYSSLALRQRTVAPLFGDWRRQLRPLVPARAKPLFEVFDPYGPVPMFMVKRTDSAEVFTDHLLSVPRERWRADLAEAGYAARTAFAHRVASGEFAARRELADAIAAYRTGFDAFVQPMRALAEADLAHRGAVLGRDGLAGLFGSLHPAVRWRAPVLEIGHRDKREIVLGGRTLCLVPAVFLWRGPQVLAESSIVFLTYPVQGALGFGGAADGDPLEELLGRTRAAVLRAVRRGRSTGELAELLGISPASVSYQTAVLRRAGLIGTRRVGRAVCHQLTALGRQTVYAGQVPVR
;
A
#
# COMPACT_ATOMS: atom_id res chain seq x y z
N MET A 1 10.77 7.17 16.26
CA MET A 1 10.13 5.86 16.48
C MET A 1 8.84 6.12 17.21
N LEU A 2 7.72 5.75 16.58
CA LEU A 2 6.39 5.79 17.17
C LEU A 2 6.11 4.44 17.84
N ARG A 3 5.40 4.44 18.96
CA ARG A 3 5.09 3.24 19.75
C ARG A 3 3.58 3.17 19.97
N ILE A 4 2.98 2.01 19.70
CA ILE A 4 1.59 1.71 20.09
C ILE A 4 1.66 0.65 21.19
N VAL A 5 1.18 0.97 22.38
CA VAL A 5 1.20 0.11 23.57
C VAL A 5 -0.17 -0.54 23.72
N PHE A 6 -0.19 -1.87 23.85
CA PHE A 6 -1.41 -2.66 23.97
C PHE A 6 -1.55 -3.16 25.41
N ASP A 7 -2.78 -3.25 25.89
CA ASP A 7 -3.13 -4.22 26.92
C ASP A 7 -3.49 -5.59 26.30
N MET A 8 -3.83 -6.59 27.12
CA MET A 8 -4.19 -7.92 26.62
C MET A 8 -5.55 -7.95 25.89
N ALA A 9 -6.50 -7.10 26.29
CA ALA A 9 -7.83 -7.03 25.68
C ALA A 9 -7.79 -6.31 24.32
N ASP A 10 -6.87 -5.37 24.16
CA ASP A 10 -6.58 -4.62 22.94
C ASP A 10 -6.17 -5.54 21.78
N LEU A 11 -5.48 -6.64 22.07
CA LEU A 11 -5.07 -7.62 21.05
C LEU A 11 -6.27 -8.24 20.33
N ALA A 12 -7.40 -8.41 21.01
CA ALA A 12 -8.64 -8.90 20.41
C ALA A 12 -9.37 -7.84 19.57
N ARG A 13 -8.95 -6.57 19.65
CA ARG A 13 -9.52 -5.42 18.92
C ARG A 13 -8.68 -5.03 17.70
N VAL A 14 -7.78 -5.89 17.27
CA VAL A 14 -7.03 -5.71 16.01
C VAL A 14 -7.89 -6.16 14.84
N GLN A 15 -8.10 -5.27 13.87
CA GLN A 15 -8.95 -5.53 12.71
C GLN A 15 -8.20 -5.26 11.40
N LEU A 16 -8.38 -6.15 10.43
CA LEU A 16 -8.07 -5.87 9.03
C LEU A 16 -9.26 -5.11 8.44
N SER A 17 -9.04 -3.89 7.96
CA SER A 17 -10.13 -3.04 7.48
C SER A 17 -10.29 -3.15 5.95
N PRO A 18 -11.40 -3.72 5.45
CA PRO A 18 -11.70 -3.71 4.01
C PRO A 18 -12.10 -2.33 3.50
N ALA A 19 -12.49 -1.41 4.39
CA ALA A 19 -12.71 0.00 4.08
C ALA A 19 -11.39 0.79 3.85
N GLY A 20 -10.26 0.08 3.70
CA GLY A 20 -8.92 0.63 3.83
C GLY A 20 -8.45 1.57 2.72
N VAL A 21 -8.98 1.41 1.51
CA VAL A 21 -8.63 2.25 0.36
C VAL A 21 -9.64 3.38 0.23
N THR A 22 -9.46 4.44 1.01
CA THR A 22 -10.31 5.63 0.84
C THR A 22 -9.75 6.53 -0.24
N LEU A 23 -10.60 6.92 -1.19
CA LEU A 23 -10.19 7.73 -2.34
C LEU A 23 -9.57 9.06 -1.94
N ALA A 24 -9.98 9.68 -0.84
CA ALA A 24 -9.36 10.90 -0.33
C ALA A 24 -7.87 10.70 0.02
N ILE A 25 -7.53 9.60 0.70
CA ILE A 25 -6.15 9.26 1.07
C ILE A 25 -5.33 8.91 -0.18
N GLU A 26 -5.86 8.03 -1.04
CA GLU A 26 -5.15 7.61 -2.26
C GLU A 26 -4.92 8.78 -3.21
N ALA A 27 -5.91 9.65 -3.40
CA ALA A 27 -5.79 10.85 -4.24
C ALA A 27 -4.72 11.81 -3.70
N PHE A 28 -4.63 11.99 -2.38
CA PHE A 28 -3.58 12.83 -1.84
C PHE A 28 -2.19 12.22 -2.07
N TYR A 29 -1.96 10.97 -1.65
CA TYR A 29 -0.63 10.36 -1.77
C TYR A 29 -0.19 10.19 -3.23
N SER A 30 -1.10 9.81 -4.10
CA SER A 30 -0.82 9.74 -5.53
C SER A 30 -0.48 11.09 -6.14
N SER A 31 -1.12 12.19 -5.72
CA SER A 31 -0.74 13.53 -6.20
C SER A 31 0.73 13.86 -5.90
N LEU A 32 1.23 13.39 -4.75
CA LEU A 32 2.64 13.50 -4.38
C LEU A 32 3.52 12.56 -5.23
N ALA A 33 3.08 11.31 -5.47
CA ALA A 33 3.78 10.35 -6.34
C ALA A 33 3.91 10.86 -7.79
N LEU A 34 2.86 11.50 -8.30
CA LEU A 34 2.80 12.03 -9.66
C LEU A 34 3.91 13.05 -9.94
N ARG A 35 4.31 13.80 -8.90
CA ARG A 35 5.33 14.85 -8.97
C ARG A 35 6.74 14.39 -8.59
N GLN A 36 6.87 13.31 -7.81
CA GLN A 36 8.17 12.81 -7.39
C GLN A 36 8.88 12.08 -8.52
N ARG A 37 10.01 12.62 -8.96
CA ARG A 37 10.88 11.94 -9.94
C ARG A 37 11.49 10.67 -9.36
N THR A 38 11.82 10.66 -8.08
CA THR A 38 12.36 9.49 -7.34
C THR A 38 11.41 8.30 -7.29
N VAL A 39 10.10 8.54 -7.48
CA VAL A 39 9.04 7.52 -7.42
C VAL A 39 8.68 7.04 -8.85
N ALA A 40 9.31 7.60 -9.89
CA ALA A 40 9.11 7.18 -11.28
C ALA A 40 9.34 5.69 -11.54
N PRO A 41 10.37 5.04 -10.95
CA PRO A 41 10.57 3.61 -11.18
C PRO A 41 9.49 2.73 -10.53
N LEU A 42 8.79 3.24 -9.51
CA LEU A 42 7.81 2.48 -8.74
C LEU A 42 6.38 2.62 -9.30
N PHE A 43 6.05 3.76 -9.91
CA PHE A 43 4.71 4.03 -10.44
C PHE A 43 4.77 4.67 -11.84
N GLY A 44 5.81 4.36 -12.62
CA GLY A 44 6.10 5.05 -13.89
C GLY A 44 4.95 4.94 -14.88
N ASP A 45 4.36 3.77 -14.98
CA ASP A 45 3.32 3.46 -15.97
C ASP A 45 1.99 4.10 -15.57
N TRP A 46 1.60 3.94 -14.30
CA TRP A 46 0.48 4.70 -13.73
C TRP A 46 0.66 6.22 -13.94
N ARG A 47 1.86 6.78 -13.74
CA ARG A 47 2.10 8.21 -13.98
C ARG A 47 1.91 8.60 -15.44
N ARG A 48 2.36 7.76 -16.38
CA ARG A 48 2.17 8.00 -17.82
C ARG A 48 0.68 7.98 -18.20
N GLN A 49 -0.09 7.05 -17.62
CA GLN A 49 -1.51 6.93 -17.88
C GLN A 49 -2.36 8.01 -17.20
N LEU A 50 -2.03 8.40 -15.96
CA LEU A 50 -2.82 9.39 -15.24
C LEU A 50 -2.56 10.82 -15.72
N ARG A 51 -1.31 11.18 -16.07
CA ARG A 51 -0.94 12.57 -16.42
C ARG A 51 -1.88 13.23 -17.45
N PRO A 52 -2.23 12.58 -18.58
CA PRO A 52 -3.14 13.15 -19.57
C PRO A 52 -4.58 13.35 -19.05
N LEU A 53 -4.97 12.60 -18.01
CA LEU A 53 -6.31 12.63 -17.42
C LEU A 53 -6.45 13.68 -16.31
N VAL A 54 -5.35 14.29 -15.86
CA VAL A 54 -5.40 15.32 -14.81
C VAL A 54 -5.87 16.65 -15.41
N PRO A 55 -7.05 17.15 -15.00
CA PRO A 55 -7.58 18.39 -15.57
C PRO A 55 -6.80 19.62 -15.07
N ALA A 56 -6.76 20.69 -15.87
CA ALA A 56 -6.06 21.93 -15.51
C ALA A 56 -6.54 22.54 -14.18
N ARG A 57 -7.83 22.39 -13.85
CA ARG A 57 -8.42 22.80 -12.57
C ARG A 57 -7.83 22.08 -11.34
N ALA A 58 -7.08 20.98 -11.51
CA ALA A 58 -6.35 20.34 -10.42
C ALA A 58 -5.02 21.05 -10.07
N LYS A 59 -4.59 22.05 -10.85
CA LYS A 59 -3.32 22.76 -10.63
C LYS A 59 -3.12 23.30 -9.21
N PRO A 60 -4.11 23.91 -8.53
CA PRO A 60 -3.95 24.44 -7.17
C PRO A 60 -3.45 23.41 -6.14
N LEU A 61 -3.84 22.14 -6.27
CA LEU A 61 -3.34 21.03 -5.44
C LEU A 61 -1.81 20.93 -5.48
N PHE A 62 -1.23 21.11 -6.66
CA PHE A 62 0.22 21.01 -6.88
C PHE A 62 0.97 22.30 -6.53
N GLU A 63 0.28 23.42 -6.37
CA GLU A 63 0.90 24.67 -5.93
C GLU A 63 1.07 24.73 -4.40
N VAL A 64 0.15 24.10 -3.65
CA VAL A 64 0.15 24.13 -2.18
C VAL A 64 1.10 23.10 -1.59
N PHE A 65 0.97 21.83 -1.98
CA PHE A 65 1.69 20.75 -1.30
C PHE A 65 3.06 20.50 -1.95
N ASP A 66 4.11 20.41 -1.12
CA ASP A 66 5.40 19.90 -1.58
C ASP A 66 5.30 18.38 -1.74
N PRO A 67 5.68 17.78 -2.89
CA PRO A 67 5.83 16.35 -2.98
C PRO A 67 6.61 15.75 -1.80
N TYR A 68 7.68 16.40 -1.31
CA TYR A 68 8.61 15.88 -0.31
C TYR A 68 8.26 16.20 1.15
N GLY A 69 7.26 17.05 1.39
CA GLY A 69 6.89 17.46 2.75
C GLY A 69 5.97 16.46 3.48
N PRO A 70 5.68 16.72 4.76
CA PRO A 70 4.75 15.91 5.56
C PRO A 70 3.29 16.10 5.12
N VAL A 71 2.44 15.15 5.48
CA VAL A 71 1.01 15.21 5.15
C VAL A 71 0.29 16.09 6.18
N PRO A 72 -0.39 17.17 5.77
CA PRO A 72 -1.20 17.97 6.68
C PRO A 72 -2.33 17.11 7.25
N MET A 73 -2.57 17.18 8.56
CA MET A 73 -3.53 16.30 9.22
C MET A 73 -4.96 16.53 8.73
N PHE A 74 -5.32 17.77 8.36
CA PHE A 74 -6.64 18.04 7.75
C PHE A 74 -6.87 17.28 6.42
N MET A 75 -5.81 16.83 5.73
CA MET A 75 -5.92 16.00 4.52
C MET A 75 -6.22 14.53 4.83
N VAL A 76 -6.03 14.10 6.07
CA VAL A 76 -6.19 12.69 6.48
C VAL A 76 -7.65 12.43 6.87
N LYS A 77 -8.55 12.46 5.88
CA LYS A 77 -9.97 12.12 6.04
C LYS A 77 -10.27 10.83 5.28
N ARG A 78 -10.89 9.86 5.97
CA ARG A 78 -11.30 8.58 5.38
C ARG A 78 -12.70 8.70 4.76
N THR A 79 -12.75 8.97 3.46
CA THR A 79 -14.01 9.01 2.70
C THR A 79 -13.78 8.75 1.22
N ASP A 80 -14.76 8.11 0.60
CA ASP A 80 -14.86 7.95 -0.87
C ASP A 80 -15.75 9.02 -1.50
N SER A 81 -16.47 9.83 -0.73
CA SER A 81 -17.26 10.94 -1.28
C SER A 81 -16.37 12.18 -1.49
N ALA A 82 -16.47 12.78 -2.67
CA ALA A 82 -15.82 14.06 -2.97
C ALA A 82 -16.48 15.20 -2.19
N GLU A 83 -17.81 15.21 -2.13
CA GLU A 83 -18.60 16.19 -1.40
C GLU A 83 -18.28 16.18 0.10
N VAL A 84 -18.32 15.01 0.75
CA VAL A 84 -17.97 14.87 2.18
C VAL A 84 -16.54 15.32 2.46
N PHE A 85 -15.61 15.08 1.52
CA PHE A 85 -14.24 15.53 1.68
C PHE A 85 -14.12 17.06 1.55
N THR A 86 -14.82 17.66 0.59
CA THR A 86 -14.87 19.12 0.41
C THR A 86 -15.49 19.80 1.63
N ASP A 87 -16.61 19.31 2.14
CA ASP A 87 -17.25 19.86 3.35
C ASP A 87 -16.36 19.73 4.57
N HIS A 88 -15.65 18.60 4.69
CA HIS A 88 -14.61 18.43 5.71
C HIS A 88 -13.54 19.51 5.60
N LEU A 89 -12.93 19.71 4.43
CA LEU A 89 -11.89 20.74 4.25
C LEU A 89 -12.33 22.15 4.64
N LEU A 90 -13.61 22.46 4.39
CA LEU A 90 -14.17 23.79 4.65
C LEU A 90 -14.66 23.99 6.08
N SER A 91 -14.97 22.91 6.78
CA SER A 91 -15.29 22.93 8.22
C SER A 91 -14.05 22.95 9.11
N VAL A 92 -12.87 22.60 8.58
CA VAL A 92 -11.61 22.66 9.34
C VAL A 92 -11.31 24.11 9.76
N PRO A 93 -11.13 24.38 11.07
CA PRO A 93 -10.83 25.72 11.58
C PRO A 93 -9.59 26.34 10.95
N ARG A 94 -9.57 27.67 10.87
CA ARG A 94 -8.47 28.38 10.20
C ARG A 94 -7.13 28.15 10.87
N GLU A 95 -7.14 28.06 12.18
CA GLU A 95 -5.98 27.84 13.03
C GLU A 95 -5.34 26.49 12.71
N ARG A 96 -6.17 25.47 12.41
CA ARG A 96 -5.68 24.14 12.04
C ARG A 96 -5.02 24.12 10.67
N TRP A 97 -5.62 24.77 9.67
CA TRP A 97 -4.98 24.97 8.36
C TRP A 97 -3.63 25.67 8.48
N ARG A 98 -3.58 26.76 9.27
CA ARG A 98 -2.35 27.53 9.47
C ARG A 98 -1.28 26.69 10.16
N ALA A 99 -1.64 25.98 11.23
CA ALA A 99 -0.72 25.12 11.97
C ALA A 99 -0.16 24.00 11.07
N ASP A 100 -1.02 23.21 10.42
CA ASP A 100 -0.61 22.07 9.62
C ASP A 100 0.22 22.51 8.39
N LEU A 101 -0.15 23.61 7.72
CA LEU A 101 0.62 24.14 6.57
C LEU A 101 1.94 24.79 6.99
N ALA A 102 2.02 25.39 8.19
CA ALA A 102 3.25 25.96 8.72
C ALA A 102 4.24 24.86 9.14
N GLU A 103 3.76 23.83 9.87
CA GLU A 103 4.56 22.66 10.26
C GLU A 103 5.15 21.95 9.03
N ALA A 104 4.37 21.89 7.95
CA ALA A 104 4.82 21.31 6.70
C ALA A 104 5.71 22.22 5.83
N GLY A 105 5.88 23.50 6.20
CA GLY A 105 6.64 24.49 5.42
C GLY A 105 5.94 24.88 4.10
N TYR A 106 4.62 24.71 4.00
CA TYR A 106 3.85 24.93 2.78
C TYR A 106 3.37 26.37 2.62
N ALA A 107 3.06 27.05 3.73
CA ALA A 107 2.44 28.37 3.73
C ALA A 107 3.26 29.45 2.99
N ALA A 108 4.58 29.31 2.92
CA ALA A 108 5.48 30.28 2.29
C ALA A 108 5.88 29.93 0.84
N ARG A 109 5.35 28.83 0.27
CA ARG A 109 5.83 28.32 -1.03
C ARG A 109 5.35 29.14 -2.22
N THR A 110 4.08 29.56 -2.19
CA THR A 110 3.44 30.30 -3.27
C THR A 110 2.47 31.32 -2.68
N ALA A 111 2.13 32.36 -3.44
CA ALA A 111 1.10 33.32 -3.04
C ALA A 111 -0.25 32.62 -2.79
N PHE A 112 -0.58 31.59 -3.58
CA PHE A 112 -1.79 30.79 -3.38
C PHE A 112 -1.75 29.99 -2.07
N ALA A 113 -0.64 29.29 -1.78
CA ALA A 113 -0.47 28.56 -0.52
C ALA A 113 -0.56 29.48 0.71
N HIS A 114 -0.04 30.71 0.60
CA HIS A 114 -0.20 31.72 1.64
C HIS A 114 -1.66 32.12 1.85
N ARG A 115 -2.45 32.35 0.79
CA ARG A 115 -3.90 32.64 0.90
C ARG A 115 -4.69 31.49 1.53
N VAL A 116 -4.36 30.24 1.19
CA VAL A 116 -4.96 29.05 1.83
C VAL A 116 -4.64 29.01 3.33
N ALA A 117 -3.36 29.21 3.69
CA ALA A 117 -2.89 29.20 5.08
C ALA A 117 -3.43 30.39 5.88
N SER A 118 -3.59 31.56 5.25
CA SER A 118 -4.16 32.76 5.87
C SER A 118 -5.66 32.63 6.09
N GLY A 119 -6.32 31.62 5.53
CA GLY A 119 -7.73 31.34 5.77
C GLY A 119 -8.72 32.07 4.90
N GLU A 120 -8.28 32.55 3.75
CA GLU A 120 -9.16 33.06 2.71
C GLU A 120 -10.10 31.94 2.23
N PHE A 121 -11.41 32.12 2.42
CA PHE A 121 -12.42 31.11 2.10
C PHE A 121 -12.39 30.73 0.61
N ALA A 122 -12.27 31.72 -0.29
CA ALA A 122 -12.19 31.49 -1.72
C ALA A 122 -10.99 30.60 -2.10
N ALA A 123 -9.81 30.85 -1.53
CA ALA A 123 -8.62 30.03 -1.78
C ALA A 123 -8.75 28.60 -1.25
N ARG A 124 -9.40 28.41 -0.09
CA ARG A 124 -9.67 27.07 0.46
C ARG A 124 -10.69 26.29 -0.38
N ARG A 125 -11.75 26.97 -0.85
CA ARG A 125 -12.73 26.39 -1.78
C ARG A 125 -12.04 25.99 -3.09
N GLU A 126 -11.22 26.87 -3.65
CA GLU A 126 -10.46 26.59 -4.88
C GLU A 126 -9.55 25.35 -4.72
N LEU A 127 -8.86 25.21 -3.58
CA LEU A 127 -8.07 24.02 -3.29
C LEU A 127 -8.92 22.76 -3.14
N ALA A 128 -10.07 22.84 -2.45
CA ALA A 128 -10.98 21.70 -2.30
C ALA A 128 -11.52 21.23 -3.67
N ASP A 129 -11.91 22.17 -4.53
CA ASP A 129 -12.38 21.90 -5.89
C ASP A 129 -11.26 21.30 -6.76
N ALA A 130 -10.02 21.77 -6.59
CA ALA A 130 -8.85 21.20 -7.27
C ALA A 130 -8.59 19.74 -6.85
N ILE A 131 -8.77 19.40 -5.57
CA ILE A 131 -8.67 18.02 -5.07
C ILE A 131 -9.80 17.16 -5.65
N ALA A 132 -11.03 17.65 -5.63
CA ALA A 132 -12.17 16.95 -6.24
C ALA A 132 -11.95 16.72 -7.74
N ALA A 133 -11.41 17.71 -8.45
CA ALA A 133 -11.06 17.59 -9.86
C ALA A 133 -9.92 16.60 -10.13
N TYR A 134 -8.92 16.52 -9.25
CA TYR A 134 -7.88 15.51 -9.36
C TYR A 134 -8.46 14.09 -9.22
N ARG A 135 -9.43 13.93 -8.31
CA ARG A 135 -10.10 12.65 -8.06
C ARG A 135 -10.88 12.13 -9.27
N THR A 136 -11.42 12.97 -10.14
CA THR A 136 -12.09 12.49 -11.36
C THR A 136 -11.13 11.82 -12.34
N GLY A 137 -9.85 12.24 -12.36
CA GLY A 137 -8.82 11.54 -13.17
C GLY A 137 -8.47 10.15 -12.61
N PHE A 138 -8.87 9.88 -11.38
CA PHE A 138 -8.55 8.67 -10.63
C PHE A 138 -9.51 7.51 -10.87
N ASP A 139 -10.69 7.77 -11.43
CA ASP A 139 -11.80 6.82 -11.52
C ASP A 139 -11.41 5.51 -12.22
N ALA A 140 -10.61 5.59 -13.29
CA ALA A 140 -10.12 4.42 -14.02
C ALA A 140 -9.21 3.49 -13.18
N PHE A 141 -8.62 4.01 -12.11
CA PHE A 141 -7.70 3.26 -11.24
C PHE A 141 -8.38 2.73 -9.97
N VAL A 142 -9.62 3.14 -9.68
CA VAL A 142 -10.32 2.77 -8.44
C VAL A 142 -10.47 1.26 -8.29
N GLN A 143 -11.00 0.58 -9.31
CA GLN A 143 -11.21 -0.86 -9.25
C GLN A 143 -9.89 -1.64 -9.17
N PRO A 144 -8.85 -1.34 -9.99
CA PRO A 144 -7.53 -1.95 -9.82
C PRO A 144 -6.92 -1.75 -8.42
N MET A 145 -7.04 -0.56 -7.83
CA MET A 145 -6.54 -0.30 -6.48
C MET A 145 -7.28 -1.13 -5.43
N ARG A 146 -8.61 -1.18 -5.51
CA ARG A 146 -9.44 -1.97 -4.59
C ARG A 146 -9.11 -3.45 -4.67
N ALA A 147 -9.02 -4.00 -5.89
CA ALA A 147 -8.64 -5.39 -6.11
C ALA A 147 -7.25 -5.71 -5.51
N LEU A 148 -6.28 -4.80 -5.66
CA LEU A 148 -4.94 -4.98 -5.10
C LEU A 148 -4.96 -4.96 -3.56
N ALA A 149 -5.73 -4.06 -2.95
CA ALA A 149 -5.87 -3.99 -1.51
C ALA A 149 -6.64 -5.19 -0.93
N GLU A 150 -7.68 -5.67 -1.61
CA GLU A 150 -8.40 -6.89 -1.25
C GLU A 150 -7.47 -8.11 -1.27
N ALA A 151 -6.61 -8.22 -2.28
CA ALA A 151 -5.61 -9.28 -2.36
C ALA A 151 -4.58 -9.21 -1.22
N ASP A 152 -4.14 -8.00 -0.83
CA ASP A 152 -3.29 -7.80 0.34
C ASP A 152 -4.01 -8.22 1.62
N LEU A 153 -5.24 -7.77 1.85
CA LEU A 153 -6.03 -8.12 3.03
C LEU A 153 -6.25 -9.63 3.15
N ALA A 154 -6.56 -10.32 2.05
CA ALA A 154 -6.65 -11.77 2.02
C ALA A 154 -5.32 -12.44 2.38
N HIS A 155 -4.20 -11.90 1.91
CA HIS A 155 -2.87 -12.36 2.31
C HIS A 155 -2.62 -12.15 3.82
N ARG A 156 -2.94 -10.97 4.36
CA ARG A 156 -2.80 -10.66 5.79
C ARG A 156 -3.66 -11.55 6.67
N GLY A 157 -4.90 -11.80 6.28
CA GLY A 157 -5.79 -12.72 6.98
C GLY A 157 -5.21 -14.13 7.03
N ALA A 158 -4.63 -14.61 5.92
CA ALA A 158 -3.98 -15.91 5.87
C ALA A 158 -2.68 -15.97 6.71
N VAL A 159 -1.93 -14.86 6.82
CA VAL A 159 -0.77 -14.76 7.73
C VAL A 159 -1.23 -14.77 9.18
N LEU A 160 -2.25 -13.99 9.53
CA LEU A 160 -2.83 -13.99 10.88
C LEU A 160 -3.26 -15.39 11.31
N GLY A 161 -3.95 -16.13 10.44
CA GLY A 161 -4.42 -17.48 10.75
C GLY A 161 -3.30 -18.51 10.94
N ARG A 162 -2.13 -18.33 10.31
CA ARG A 162 -0.98 -19.26 10.43
C ARG A 162 0.02 -18.86 11.51
N ASP A 163 0.32 -17.57 11.60
CA ASP A 163 1.47 -17.02 12.29
C ASP A 163 1.06 -16.05 13.43
N GLY A 164 -0.25 -15.89 13.67
CA GLY A 164 -0.80 -15.04 14.71
C GLY A 164 -0.55 -13.54 14.50
N LEU A 165 -0.76 -12.75 15.56
CA LEU A 165 -0.58 -11.29 15.53
C LEU A 165 0.87 -10.88 15.26
N ALA A 166 1.85 -11.61 15.81
CA ALA A 166 3.26 -11.33 15.59
C ALA A 166 3.62 -11.46 14.11
N GLY A 167 3.16 -12.53 13.45
CA GLY A 167 3.33 -12.71 12.00
C GLY A 167 2.59 -11.66 11.18
N LEU A 168 1.34 -11.34 11.57
CA LEU A 168 0.56 -10.29 10.92
C LEU A 168 1.31 -8.94 10.94
N PHE A 169 1.70 -8.46 12.12
CA PHE A 169 2.41 -7.20 12.28
C PHE A 169 3.75 -7.19 11.56
N GLY A 170 4.52 -8.28 11.66
CA GLY A 170 5.80 -8.43 10.97
C GLY A 170 5.67 -8.44 9.44
N SER A 171 4.50 -8.78 8.91
CA SER A 171 4.25 -8.80 7.47
C SER A 171 3.96 -7.41 6.89
N LEU A 172 3.48 -6.44 7.70
CA LEU A 172 2.92 -5.18 7.19
C LEU A 172 3.96 -4.33 6.45
N HIS A 173 5.13 -4.12 7.06
CA HIS A 173 6.20 -3.31 6.49
C HIS A 173 7.51 -3.50 7.31
N PRO A 174 8.72 -3.42 6.73
CA PRO A 174 9.98 -3.57 7.47
C PRO A 174 10.22 -2.59 8.63
N ALA A 175 9.54 -1.44 8.58
CA ALA A 175 9.58 -0.43 9.65
C ALA A 175 8.64 -0.77 10.83
N VAL A 176 7.79 -1.77 10.72
CA VAL A 176 6.87 -2.23 11.76
C VAL A 176 7.51 -3.41 12.48
N ARG A 177 7.67 -3.29 13.80
CA ARG A 177 8.28 -4.33 14.63
C ARG A 177 7.38 -4.58 15.83
N TRP A 178 6.96 -5.83 15.98
CA TRP A 178 6.25 -6.27 17.17
C TRP A 178 7.26 -6.65 18.26
N ARG A 179 7.23 -5.93 19.38
CA ARG A 179 7.95 -6.24 20.61
C ARG A 179 6.94 -6.27 21.74
N ALA A 180 6.26 -7.40 21.88
CA ALA A 180 5.11 -7.55 22.77
C ALA A 180 5.36 -6.89 24.15
N PRO A 181 4.42 -6.07 24.66
CA PRO A 181 3.11 -5.72 24.10
C PRO A 181 3.11 -4.44 23.23
N VAL A 182 4.24 -4.07 22.63
CA VAL A 182 4.42 -2.81 21.91
C VAL A 182 4.64 -3.03 20.42
N LEU A 183 3.90 -2.29 19.59
CA LEU A 183 4.14 -2.17 18.16
C LEU A 183 5.00 -0.93 17.90
N GLU A 184 6.25 -1.15 17.51
CA GLU A 184 7.19 -0.10 17.15
C GLU A 184 7.11 0.19 15.65
N ILE A 185 7.03 1.48 15.31
CA ILE A 185 6.95 1.93 13.92
C ILE A 185 8.06 2.94 13.67
N GLY A 186 8.90 2.65 12.68
CA GLY A 186 9.87 3.58 12.13
C GLY A 186 9.14 4.78 11.52
N HIS A 187 9.09 5.88 12.28
CA HIS A 187 8.33 7.08 11.94
C HIS A 187 9.13 8.33 12.36
N ARG A 188 8.96 9.43 11.59
CA ARG A 188 9.63 10.72 11.84
C ARG A 188 9.20 11.31 13.18
N ASP A 189 7.89 11.35 13.40
CA ASP A 189 7.32 11.75 14.68
C ASP A 189 7.56 10.64 15.73
N LYS A 190 8.09 11.05 16.89
CA LYS A 190 8.39 10.19 18.03
C LYS A 190 7.31 10.41 19.10
N ARG A 191 6.33 9.53 19.14
CA ARG A 191 5.24 9.58 20.13
C ARG A 191 4.83 8.18 20.57
N GLU A 192 4.21 8.12 21.73
CA GLU A 192 3.62 6.90 22.28
C GLU A 192 2.09 7.01 22.28
N ILE A 193 1.43 5.93 21.89
CA ILE A 193 -0.04 5.82 21.83
C ILE A 193 -0.42 4.60 22.64
N VAL A 194 -1.08 4.79 23.78
CA VAL A 194 -1.68 3.69 24.55
C VAL A 194 -3.01 3.33 23.91
N LEU A 195 -3.19 2.11 23.40
CA LEU A 195 -4.42 1.75 22.66
C LEU A 195 -5.65 1.84 23.56
N GLY A 196 -5.61 1.23 24.75
CA GLY A 196 -6.50 1.56 25.87
C GLY A 196 -7.98 1.31 25.56
N GLY A 197 -8.28 0.15 25.00
CA GLY A 197 -9.63 -0.27 24.60
C GLY A 197 -10.04 0.19 23.20
N ARG A 198 -9.23 1.02 22.51
CA ARG A 198 -9.50 1.43 21.13
C ARG A 198 -9.25 0.28 20.14
N THR A 199 -9.94 0.32 19.01
CA THR A 199 -9.71 -0.64 17.92
C THR A 199 -8.46 -0.24 17.13
N LEU A 200 -7.53 -1.18 16.90
CA LEU A 200 -6.45 -0.98 15.92
C LEU A 200 -6.92 -1.48 14.55
N CYS A 201 -7.20 -0.55 13.64
CA CYS A 201 -7.54 -0.84 12.25
C CYS A 201 -6.29 -0.82 11.37
N LEU A 202 -5.95 -1.98 10.80
CA LEU A 202 -4.91 -2.13 9.80
C LEU A 202 -5.50 -1.83 8.42
N VAL A 203 -4.91 -0.86 7.74
CA VAL A 203 -5.48 -0.27 6.52
C VAL A 203 -4.45 -0.30 5.38
N PRO A 204 -4.67 -1.09 4.33
CA PRO A 204 -3.82 -1.03 3.13
C PRO A 204 -3.99 0.30 2.39
N ALA A 205 -2.90 0.85 1.84
CA ALA A 205 -2.91 1.95 0.87
C ALA A 205 -1.92 1.71 -0.28
N VAL A 206 -2.34 1.96 -1.52
CA VAL A 206 -1.58 1.71 -2.74
C VAL A 206 -0.49 2.75 -2.92
N PHE A 207 -0.84 4.04 -2.81
CA PHE A 207 0.12 5.12 -3.01
C PHE A 207 0.89 5.49 -1.74
N LEU A 208 0.90 4.66 -0.68
CA LEU A 208 1.65 4.94 0.54
C LEU A 208 3.10 4.42 0.49
N TRP A 209 3.92 4.80 -0.49
CA TRP A 209 5.26 4.21 -0.68
C TRP A 209 6.31 4.63 0.37
N ARG A 210 6.04 5.68 1.17
CA ARG A 210 6.99 6.22 2.16
C ARG A 210 7.09 5.39 3.44
N GLY A 211 6.17 4.46 3.62
CA GLY A 211 6.03 3.65 4.81
C GLY A 211 4.78 4.00 5.63
N PRO A 212 4.56 3.27 6.73
CA PRO A 212 3.30 3.29 7.46
C PRO A 212 3.00 4.64 8.11
N GLN A 213 1.71 4.93 8.25
CA GLN A 213 1.18 6.14 8.87
C GLN A 213 0.19 5.77 9.96
N VAL A 214 0.21 6.50 11.07
CA VAL A 214 -0.68 6.27 12.20
C VAL A 214 -1.54 7.50 12.45
N LEU A 215 -2.85 7.29 12.45
CA LEU A 215 -3.86 8.27 12.87
C LEU A 215 -4.59 7.73 14.08
N ALA A 216 -4.56 8.47 15.19
CA ALA A 216 -5.29 8.12 16.40
C ALA A 216 -6.52 9.01 16.54
N GLU A 217 -7.70 8.40 16.58
CA GLU A 217 -8.98 9.02 16.87
C GLU A 217 -9.48 8.54 18.25
N SER A 218 -10.65 9.05 18.67
CA SER A 218 -11.19 8.80 20.01
C SER A 218 -11.43 7.31 20.31
N SER A 219 -11.93 6.54 19.34
CA SER A 219 -12.27 5.12 19.51
C SER A 219 -11.45 4.16 18.65
N ILE A 220 -10.69 4.68 17.67
CA ILE A 220 -9.97 3.88 16.68
C ILE A 220 -8.57 4.45 16.49
N VAL A 221 -7.59 3.57 16.34
CA VAL A 221 -6.27 3.90 15.81
C VAL A 221 -6.14 3.23 14.45
N PHE A 222 -5.89 4.02 13.41
CA PHE A 222 -5.61 3.51 12.09
C PHE A 222 -4.10 3.38 11.89
N LEU A 223 -3.65 2.19 11.53
CA LEU A 223 -2.32 1.95 10.97
C LEU A 223 -2.47 1.73 9.46
N THR A 224 -2.25 2.80 8.70
CA THR A 224 -2.19 2.72 7.24
C THR A 224 -0.83 2.17 6.83
N TYR A 225 -0.79 1.16 5.98
CA TYR A 225 0.45 0.53 5.54
C TYR A 225 0.48 0.35 4.01
N PRO A 226 1.67 0.30 3.38
CA PRO A 226 1.78 0.14 1.94
C PRO A 226 1.30 -1.25 1.51
N VAL A 227 0.46 -1.30 0.48
CA VAL A 227 -0.02 -2.56 -0.10
C VAL A 227 1.14 -3.37 -0.68
N GLN A 228 1.14 -4.68 -0.42
CA GLN A 228 2.07 -5.59 -1.07
C GLN A 228 1.80 -5.66 -2.58
N GLY A 229 2.84 -5.42 -3.39
CA GLY A 229 2.70 -5.40 -4.85
C GLY A 229 2.18 -4.08 -5.42
N ALA A 230 2.11 -3.01 -4.63
CA ALA A 230 1.80 -1.67 -5.13
C ALA A 230 2.91 -1.09 -6.01
N LEU A 231 4.15 -1.58 -5.88
CA LEU A 231 5.25 -1.23 -6.78
C LEU A 231 4.95 -1.84 -8.17
N GLY A 232 4.93 -0.99 -9.20
CA GLY A 232 4.52 -1.37 -10.55
C GLY A 232 3.02 -1.16 -10.83
N PHE A 233 2.28 -0.54 -9.92
CA PHE A 233 0.85 -0.24 -10.15
C PHE A 233 0.65 0.59 -11.43
N GLY A 234 -0.40 0.24 -12.19
CA GLY A 234 -0.71 0.82 -13.49
C GLY A 234 0.24 0.43 -14.62
N GLY A 235 1.23 -0.43 -14.38
CA GLY A 235 1.89 -1.12 -15.47
C GLY A 235 0.91 -2.00 -16.22
N ALA A 236 0.98 -1.99 -17.55
CA ALA A 236 0.67 -3.22 -18.25
C ALA A 236 1.58 -4.30 -17.64
N ALA A 237 1.15 -5.56 -17.66
CA ALA A 237 2.11 -6.65 -17.49
C ALA A 237 3.04 -6.65 -18.72
N ASP A 238 3.86 -5.61 -18.89
CA ASP A 238 5.01 -5.64 -19.76
C ASP A 238 5.83 -6.82 -19.25
N GLY A 239 5.98 -7.80 -20.14
CA GLY A 239 6.51 -9.14 -19.92
C GLY A 239 6.93 -9.44 -18.49
N ASP A 240 6.19 -10.31 -17.82
CA ASP A 240 6.58 -10.82 -16.51
C ASP A 240 8.07 -11.21 -16.55
N PRO A 241 8.97 -10.51 -15.82
CA PRO A 241 10.41 -10.71 -15.96
C PRO A 241 10.83 -12.16 -15.66
N LEU A 242 10.01 -12.86 -14.88
CA LEU A 242 10.17 -14.27 -14.61
C LEU A 242 9.73 -15.14 -15.79
N GLU A 243 8.68 -14.74 -16.52
CA GLU A 243 8.31 -15.35 -17.80
C GLU A 243 9.33 -15.06 -18.90
N GLU A 244 9.95 -13.88 -18.94
CA GLU A 244 11.03 -13.59 -19.89
C GLU A 244 12.28 -14.41 -19.60
N LEU A 245 12.66 -14.53 -18.32
CA LEU A 245 13.83 -15.27 -17.88
C LEU A 245 13.65 -16.80 -17.95
N LEU A 246 12.49 -17.31 -17.51
CA LEU A 246 12.26 -18.75 -17.36
C LEU A 246 11.30 -19.32 -18.41
N GLY A 247 10.57 -18.49 -19.15
CA GLY A 247 9.43 -18.89 -19.95
C GLY A 247 8.14 -19.01 -19.12
N ARG A 248 7.01 -18.71 -19.75
CA ARG A 248 5.66 -18.67 -19.17
C ARG A 248 5.34 -19.85 -18.24
N THR A 249 5.50 -21.07 -18.73
CA THR A 249 5.13 -22.28 -17.98
C THR A 249 6.01 -22.51 -16.75
N ARG A 250 7.32 -22.17 -16.80
CA ARG A 250 8.22 -22.34 -15.64
C ARG A 250 7.97 -21.29 -14.57
N ALA A 251 7.73 -20.05 -14.98
CA ALA A 251 7.38 -18.97 -14.06
C ALA A 251 6.07 -19.30 -13.32
N ALA A 252 5.05 -19.78 -14.04
CA ALA A 252 3.77 -20.21 -13.47
C ALA A 252 3.94 -21.36 -12.45
N VAL A 253 4.70 -22.40 -12.81
CA VAL A 253 5.01 -23.52 -11.90
C VAL A 253 5.77 -23.04 -10.65
N LEU A 254 6.80 -22.21 -10.82
CA LEU A 254 7.59 -21.70 -9.70
C LEU A 254 6.73 -20.89 -8.70
N ARG A 255 5.80 -20.06 -9.20
CA ARG A 255 4.85 -19.33 -8.34
C ARG A 255 3.84 -20.24 -7.65
N ALA A 256 3.32 -21.24 -8.36
CA ALA A 256 2.37 -22.19 -7.82
C ALA A 256 2.97 -23.04 -6.69
N VAL A 257 4.27 -23.34 -6.75
CA VAL A 257 5.01 -24.07 -5.71
C VAL A 257 5.09 -23.31 -4.37
N ARG A 258 4.85 -21.99 -4.34
CA ARG A 258 4.91 -21.14 -3.14
C ARG A 258 4.10 -21.67 -1.94
N ARG A 259 3.00 -22.40 -2.18
CA ARG A 259 2.14 -22.95 -1.11
C ARG A 259 2.45 -24.40 -0.74
N GLY A 260 3.50 -25.01 -1.29
CA GLY A 260 3.85 -26.40 -1.01
C GLY A 260 2.85 -27.39 -1.62
N ARG A 261 3.03 -27.76 -2.89
CA ARG A 261 2.05 -28.54 -3.67
C ARG A 261 2.66 -29.78 -4.30
N SER A 262 1.88 -30.84 -4.42
CA SER A 262 2.21 -32.03 -5.20
C SER A 262 2.14 -31.77 -6.71
N THR A 263 2.74 -32.66 -7.49
CA THR A 263 2.68 -32.58 -8.96
C THR A 263 1.24 -32.62 -9.50
N GLY A 264 0.35 -33.40 -8.87
CA GLY A 264 -1.06 -33.49 -9.27
C GLY A 264 -1.82 -32.18 -9.05
N GLU A 265 -1.68 -31.60 -7.86
CA GLU A 265 -2.30 -30.30 -7.52
C GLU A 265 -1.77 -29.17 -8.40
N LEU A 266 -0.49 -29.23 -8.80
CA LEU A 266 0.08 -28.25 -9.73
C LEU A 266 -0.47 -28.42 -11.15
N ALA A 267 -0.70 -29.65 -11.61
CA ALA A 267 -1.23 -29.94 -12.94
C ALA A 267 -2.68 -29.43 -13.07
N GLU A 268 -3.50 -29.73 -12.06
CA GLU A 268 -4.88 -29.27 -11.97
C GLU A 268 -4.97 -27.74 -11.91
N LEU A 269 -4.17 -27.12 -11.03
CA LEU A 269 -4.18 -25.66 -10.85
C LEU A 269 -3.74 -24.89 -12.11
N LEU A 270 -2.81 -25.43 -12.88
CA LEU A 270 -2.20 -24.75 -14.02
C LEU A 270 -2.79 -25.18 -15.37
N GLY A 271 -3.70 -26.14 -15.40
CA GLY A 271 -4.31 -26.64 -16.64
C GLY A 271 -3.31 -27.27 -17.61
N ILE A 272 -2.22 -27.87 -17.09
CA ILE A 272 -1.17 -28.52 -17.90
C ILE A 272 -0.97 -29.97 -17.46
N SER A 273 -0.46 -30.82 -18.36
CA SER A 273 -0.33 -32.25 -18.06
C SER A 273 0.61 -32.54 -16.88
N PRO A 274 0.37 -33.62 -16.09
CA PRO A 274 1.28 -34.06 -15.04
C PRO A 274 2.72 -34.32 -15.52
N ALA A 275 2.87 -34.76 -16.77
CA ALA A 275 4.17 -34.94 -17.41
C ALA A 275 4.88 -33.60 -17.62
N SER A 276 4.16 -32.57 -18.10
CA SER A 276 4.66 -31.21 -18.24
C SER A 276 5.07 -30.62 -16.89
N VAL A 277 4.26 -30.78 -15.84
CA VAL A 277 4.61 -30.32 -14.47
C VAL A 277 5.86 -31.03 -13.95
N SER A 278 5.94 -32.35 -14.12
CA SER A 278 7.10 -33.15 -13.70
C SER A 278 8.37 -32.69 -14.41
N TYR A 279 8.29 -32.39 -15.70
CA TYR A 279 9.39 -31.82 -16.46
C TYR A 279 9.82 -30.45 -15.91
N GLN A 280 8.88 -29.52 -15.72
CA GLN A 280 9.22 -28.18 -15.22
C GLN A 280 9.80 -28.20 -13.81
N THR A 281 9.22 -29.00 -12.90
CA THR A 281 9.72 -29.15 -11.54
C THR A 281 11.11 -29.81 -11.50
N ALA A 282 11.39 -30.76 -12.39
CA ALA A 282 12.74 -31.33 -12.51
C ALA A 282 13.78 -30.29 -12.96
N VAL A 283 13.42 -29.40 -13.89
CA VAL A 283 14.29 -28.29 -14.33
C VAL A 283 14.51 -27.28 -13.20
N LEU A 284 13.44 -26.82 -12.55
CA LEU A 284 13.51 -25.85 -11.44
C LEU A 284 14.29 -26.39 -10.23
N ARG A 285 14.19 -27.69 -9.97
CA ARG A 285 14.95 -28.36 -8.91
C ARG A 285 16.44 -28.45 -9.21
N ARG A 286 16.82 -28.76 -10.46
CA ARG A 286 18.22 -28.73 -10.91
C ARG A 286 18.82 -27.32 -10.84
N ALA A 287 18.01 -26.30 -11.10
CA ALA A 287 18.40 -24.90 -10.94
C ALA A 287 18.45 -24.43 -9.46
N GLY A 288 18.15 -25.31 -8.50
CA GLY A 288 18.17 -24.98 -7.07
C GLY A 288 17.03 -24.05 -6.61
N LEU A 289 15.99 -23.84 -7.43
CA LEU A 289 14.87 -22.94 -7.12
C LEU A 289 13.77 -23.63 -6.30
N ILE A 290 13.62 -24.95 -6.44
CA ILE A 290 12.66 -25.74 -5.67
C ILE A 290 13.33 -26.98 -5.07
N GLY A 291 12.82 -27.41 -3.91
CA GLY A 291 13.11 -28.68 -3.28
C GLY A 291 11.85 -29.53 -3.14
N THR A 292 12.01 -30.76 -2.67
CA THR A 292 10.89 -31.69 -2.41
C THR A 292 10.85 -32.05 -0.94
N ARG A 293 9.63 -32.11 -0.38
CA ARG A 293 9.37 -32.60 0.97
C ARG A 293 8.23 -33.62 0.93
N ARG A 294 8.38 -34.71 1.66
CA ARG A 294 7.31 -35.70 1.81
C ARG A 294 6.33 -35.24 2.89
N VAL A 295 5.05 -35.21 2.56
CA VAL A 295 3.95 -34.88 3.47
C VAL A 295 2.95 -36.02 3.41
N GLY A 296 2.94 -36.87 4.44
CA GLY A 296 2.19 -38.12 4.43
C GLY A 296 2.62 -39.04 3.28
N ARG A 297 1.67 -39.46 2.44
CA ARG A 297 1.92 -40.31 1.27
C ARG A 297 2.34 -39.52 0.01
N ALA A 298 2.21 -38.19 0.02
CA ALA A 298 2.49 -37.33 -1.14
C ALA A 298 3.88 -36.69 -1.08
N VAL A 299 4.46 -36.42 -2.26
CA VAL A 299 5.67 -35.59 -2.41
C VAL A 299 5.23 -34.20 -2.85
N CYS A 300 5.54 -33.20 -2.04
CA CYS A 300 5.24 -31.80 -2.33
C CYS A 300 6.52 -31.05 -2.71
N HIS A 301 6.39 -30.17 -3.70
CA HIS A 301 7.43 -29.23 -4.11
C HIS A 301 7.35 -27.98 -3.25
N GLN A 302 8.49 -27.43 -2.85
CA GLN A 302 8.59 -26.21 -2.04
C GLN A 302 9.69 -25.30 -2.57
N LEU A 303 9.54 -23.98 -2.42
CA LEU A 303 10.58 -23.02 -2.79
C LEU A 303 11.79 -23.13 -1.87
N THR A 304 12.99 -23.13 -2.45
CA THR A 304 14.24 -22.92 -1.71
C THR A 304 14.40 -21.44 -1.33
N ALA A 305 15.45 -21.11 -0.58
CA ALA A 305 15.78 -19.70 -0.30
C ALA A 305 16.01 -18.90 -1.60
N LEU A 306 16.74 -19.47 -2.56
CA LEU A 306 16.97 -18.88 -3.88
C LEU A 306 15.66 -18.74 -4.66
N GLY A 307 14.83 -19.79 -4.72
CA GLY A 307 13.54 -19.71 -5.41
C GLY A 307 12.59 -18.67 -4.85
N ARG A 308 12.58 -18.48 -3.52
CA ARG A 308 11.84 -17.38 -2.89
C ARG A 308 12.38 -16.04 -3.38
N GLN A 309 13.69 -15.81 -3.29
CA GLN A 309 14.32 -14.57 -3.75
C GLN A 309 14.02 -14.30 -5.23
N THR A 310 14.09 -15.30 -6.11
CA THR A 310 13.79 -15.16 -7.54
C THR A 310 12.33 -14.76 -7.79
N VAL A 311 11.38 -15.38 -7.08
CA VAL A 311 9.95 -15.02 -7.20
C VAL A 311 9.68 -13.59 -6.71
N TYR A 312 10.36 -13.15 -5.65
CA TYR A 312 10.20 -11.79 -5.10
C TYR A 312 11.00 -10.73 -5.87
N ALA A 313 12.15 -11.08 -6.45
CA ALA A 313 12.97 -10.20 -7.28
C ALA A 313 12.30 -9.92 -8.62
N GLY A 314 11.60 -10.90 -9.22
CA GLY A 314 10.75 -10.67 -10.40
C GLY A 314 9.54 -9.76 -10.15
N GLN A 315 9.31 -9.32 -8.91
CA GLN A 315 8.28 -8.35 -8.52
C GLN A 315 8.85 -6.97 -8.21
N VAL A 316 10.17 -6.77 -8.35
CA VAL A 316 10.86 -5.52 -8.08
C VAL A 316 11.73 -5.20 -9.29
N PRO A 317 11.51 -4.09 -10.01
CA PRO A 317 12.42 -3.71 -11.08
C PRO A 317 13.82 -3.45 -10.50
N VAL A 318 14.82 -4.17 -11.03
CA VAL A 318 16.23 -3.90 -10.77
C VAL A 318 16.64 -2.71 -11.65
N ARG A 319 17.40 -1.78 -11.04
CA ARG A 319 17.71 -0.42 -11.50
C ARG A 319 18.20 -0.31 -12.95
#